data_AF-A0A4R0H6T6-F1
#
_entry.id   AF-A0A4R0H6T6-F1
#
_cell.length_a   1.000
_cell.length_b   1.000
_cell.length_c   1.000
_cell.angle_alpha   90.00
_cell.angle_beta   90.00
_cell.angle_gamma   90.00
#
_symmetry.space_group_name_H-M   'P 1'
#
loop_
_entity.id
_entity.type
_entity.pdbx_description
1 polymer ?
#
loop_
_entity_poly.entity_id
_entity_poly.type
_entity_poly.pdbx_seq_one_letter_code
_entity_poly.pdbx_strand_id
1 'polypeptide(L)' 'MTEFEPGTDLVSRLPLPSHVVVLADGKWRRGWLIGRDHEESGWTALVQYEGDDGTERTERLPADRIALPESNGPTEKAS' A
#
# COMPACT_ATOMS: atom_id res chain seq x y z
N MET A 1 -10.48 12.59 7.31
CA MET A 1 -10.42 11.26 6.70
C MET A 1 -9.64 11.44 5.43
N THR A 2 -8.41 10.95 5.38
CA THR A 2 -7.58 11.00 4.18
C THR A 2 -8.05 9.89 3.25
N GLU A 3 -8.52 10.24 2.05
CA GLU A 3 -9.01 9.29 1.06
C GLU A 3 -7.84 8.79 0.22
N PHE A 4 -7.50 7.51 0.35
CA PHE A 4 -6.53 6.83 -0.49
C PHE A 4 -7.27 6.13 -1.62
N GLU A 5 -6.99 6.50 -2.88
CA GLU A 5 -7.53 5.79 -4.03
C GLU A 5 -6.67 4.56 -4.34
N PRO A 6 -7.21 3.34 -4.22
CA PRO A 6 -6.47 2.15 -4.57
C PRO A 6 -6.33 2.03 -6.09
N GLY A 7 -5.16 1.58 -6.54
CA GLY A 7 -4.83 1.53 -7.97
C GLY A 7 -4.40 0.14 -8.41
N THR A 8 -5.18 -0.50 -9.28
CA THR A 8 -4.80 -1.79 -9.90
C THR A 8 -3.47 -1.69 -10.66
N ASP A 9 -3.22 -0.56 -11.33
CA ASP A 9 -1.99 -0.28 -12.07
C ASP A 9 -0.77 -0.04 -11.16
N LEU A 10 -0.98 0.51 -9.96
CA LEU A 10 0.07 0.87 -9.03
C LEU A 10 0.93 -0.33 -8.66
N VAL A 11 0.30 -1.44 -8.28
CA VAL A 11 1.01 -2.67 -7.87
C VAL A 11 1.91 -3.17 -9.00
N SER A 12 1.48 -3.04 -10.25
CA SER A 12 2.24 -3.51 -11.42
C SER A 12 3.50 -2.69 -11.72
N ARG A 13 3.57 -1.43 -11.27
CA ARG A 13 4.63 -0.48 -11.65
C ARG A 13 5.62 -0.14 -10.54
N LEU A 14 5.22 -0.21 -9.27
CA LEU A 14 6.11 0.20 -8.18
C LEU A 14 7.38 -0.66 -8.12
N PRO A 15 8.56 -0.08 -7.84
CA PRO A 15 9.75 -0.86 -7.58
C PRO A 15 9.58 -1.71 -6.31
N LEU A 16 10.31 -2.81 -6.19
CA LEU A 16 10.29 -3.64 -4.99
C LEU A 16 11.63 -3.53 -4.25
N PRO A 17 11.62 -3.32 -2.91
CA PRO A 17 10.46 -2.98 -2.08
C PRO A 17 10.01 -1.52 -2.27
N SER A 18 8.73 -1.22 -2.00
CA SER A 18 8.17 0.16 -1.99
C SER A 18 7.27 0.42 -0.81
N HIS A 19 7.25 1.66 -0.32
CA HIS A 19 6.27 2.10 0.68
C HIS A 19 4.87 2.23 0.06
N VAL A 20 3.89 1.69 0.75
CA VAL A 20 2.46 1.74 0.37
C VAL A 20 1.60 2.00 1.60
N VAL A 21 0.32 2.26 1.37
CA VAL A 21 -0.73 2.21 2.39
C VAL A 21 -1.67 1.07 2.03
N VAL A 22 -1.99 0.23 3.00
CA VAL A 22 -2.78 -0.99 2.84
C VAL A 22 -4.09 -0.87 3.62
N LEU A 23 -5.20 -1.30 3.02
CA LEU A 23 -6.49 -1.39 3.70
C LEU A 23 -6.61 -2.75 4.39
N ALA A 24 -6.40 -2.78 5.70
CA ALA A 24 -6.46 -3.96 6.55
C ALA A 24 -7.35 -3.71 7.78
N ASP A 25 -8.20 -4.68 8.13
CA ASP A 25 -9.18 -4.57 9.22
C ASP A 25 -10.04 -3.28 9.14
N GLY A 26 -10.38 -2.84 7.93
CA GLY A 26 -11.17 -1.63 7.69
C GLY A 26 -10.42 -0.31 7.91
N LYS A 27 -9.10 -0.35 8.10
CA LYS A 27 -8.25 0.83 8.29
C LYS A 27 -7.11 0.87 7.27
N TRP A 28 -6.77 2.07 6.84
CA TRP A 28 -5.57 2.32 6.04
C TRP A 28 -4.34 2.36 6.96
N ARG A 29 -3.34 1.54 6.67
CA ARG A 29 -2.10 1.41 7.45
C ARG A 29 -0.88 1.52 6.56
N ARG A 30 0.20 2.08 7.07
CA ARG A 30 1.47 2.10 6.35
C ARG A 30 2.04 0.70 6.27
N GLY A 31 2.61 0.35 5.13
CA GLY A 31 3.24 -0.93 4.91
C GLY A 31 4.24 -0.88 3.77
N TRP A 32 4.76 -2.05 3.45
CA TRP A 32 5.70 -2.29 2.39
C TRP A 32 5.11 -3.23 1.37
N LEU A 33 5.15 -2.85 0.10
CA LEU A 33 5.00 -3.76 -1.02
C LEU A 33 6.33 -4.47 -1.23
N ILE A 34 6.36 -5.78 -0.99
CA ILE A 34 7.59 -6.59 -1.03
C ILE A 34 7.56 -7.67 -2.12
N GLY A 35 6.40 -7.90 -2.74
CA GLY A 35 6.22 -8.83 -3.84
C GLY A 35 4.92 -8.54 -4.60
N ARG A 36 4.79 -9.12 -5.79
CA ARG A 36 3.57 -9.03 -6.60
C ARG A 36 3.45 -10.21 -7.55
N ASP A 37 2.23 -10.65 -7.76
CA ASP A 37 1.85 -11.72 -8.67
C ASP A 37 0.69 -11.22 -9.56
N HIS A 38 0.66 -11.63 -10.83
CA HIS A 38 -0.44 -11.33 -11.76
C HIS A 38 -1.16 -12.62 -12.13
N GLU A 39 -2.45 -12.69 -11.81
CA GLU A 39 -3.33 -13.81 -12.16
C GLU A 39 -4.52 -13.33 -13.01
N GLU A 40 -5.36 -14.24 -13.48
CA GLU A 40 -6.55 -13.88 -14.28
C GLU A 40 -7.49 -12.89 -13.56
N SER A 41 -7.52 -12.94 -12.23
CA SER A 41 -8.31 -12.03 -11.38
C SER A 41 -7.67 -10.66 -11.17
N GLY A 42 -6.46 -10.42 -11.70
CA GLY A 42 -5.71 -9.17 -11.57
C GLY A 42 -4.45 -9.28 -10.71
N TRP A 43 -3.96 -8.13 -10.26
CA TRP A 43 -2.72 -8.03 -9.47
C TRP A 43 -2.97 -8.31 -7.99
N THR A 44 -2.14 -9.18 -7.42
CA THR A 44 -2.08 -9.44 -5.98
C THR A 44 -0.71 -8.98 -5.47
N ALA A 45 -0.72 -8.18 -4.40
CA ALA A 45 0.47 -7.68 -3.74
C ALA A 45 0.81 -8.55 -2.53
N LEU A 46 2.09 -8.88 -2.35
CA LEU A 46 2.61 -9.35 -1.07
C LEU A 46 3.07 -8.13 -0.28
N VAL A 47 2.44 -7.90 0.87
CA VAL A 47 2.70 -6.74 1.72
C VAL A 47 3.11 -7.12 3.13
N GLN A 48 3.91 -6.26 3.76
CA GLN A 48 4.25 -6.34 5.17
C GLN A 48 3.82 -5.06 5.89
N TYR A 49 3.11 -5.17 7.00
CA TYR A 49 2.56 -4.02 7.74
C TYR A 49 2.29 -4.35 9.20
N GLU A 50 2.14 -3.34 10.05
CA GLU A 50 1.80 -3.51 11.48
C GLU A 50 0.27 -3.59 11.66
N GLY A 51 -0.20 -4.61 12.39
CA GLY A 51 -1.59 -4.79 12.78
C GLY A 51 -2.05 -3.82 13.88
N ASP A 52 -3.36 -3.72 14.13
CA ASP A 52 -3.89 -2.94 15.28
C ASP A 52 -3.37 -3.47 16.63
N ASP A 53 -2.96 -4.73 16.67
CA ASP A 53 -2.37 -5.40 17.83
C ASP A 53 -0.85 -5.15 17.97
N GLY A 54 -0.25 -4.36 17.08
CA GLY A 54 1.20 -4.10 17.04
C GLY A 54 2.02 -5.26 16.46
N THR A 55 1.37 -6.35 16.04
CA THR A 55 2.04 -7.49 15.41
C THR A 55 2.32 -7.19 13.94
N GLU A 56 3.54 -7.47 13.50
CA GLU A 56 3.89 -7.43 12.08
C GLU A 56 3.20 -8.58 11.32
N ARG A 57 2.55 -8.24 10.21
CA ARG A 57 1.86 -9.19 9.33
C ARG A 57 2.44 -9.13 7.94
N THR A 58 2.59 -10.30 7.32
CA THR A 58 2.94 -10.46 5.92
C THR A 58 1.82 -11.18 5.20
N GLU A 59 1.13 -10.49 4.30
CA GLU A 59 -0.12 -10.98 3.70
C GLU A 59 -0.22 -10.66 2.22
N ARG A 60 -1.04 -11.45 1.51
CA ARG A 60 -1.43 -11.17 0.13
C ARG A 60 -2.72 -10.37 0.12
N LEU A 61 -2.69 -9.21 -0.54
CA LEU A 61 -3.86 -8.36 -0.71
C LEU A 61 -4.11 -8.06 -2.19
N PRO A 62 -5.39 -7.97 -2.62
CA PRO A 62 -5.71 -7.50 -3.97
C PRO A 62 -5.26 -6.04 -4.14
N ALA A 63 -4.89 -5.66 -5.36
CA ALA A 63 -4.41 -4.31 -5.66
C ALA A 63 -5.41 -3.20 -5.25
N ASP A 64 -6.71 -3.49 -5.24
CA ASP A 64 -7.76 -2.56 -4.82
C ASP A 64 -7.75 -2.24 -3.31
N ARG A 65 -6.82 -2.85 -2.54
CA ARG A 65 -6.55 -2.52 -1.13
C ARG A 65 -5.20 -1.84 -0.93
N ILE A 66 -4.51 -1.48 -2.00
CA ILE A 66 -3.17 -0.90 -1.97
C ILE A 66 -3.19 0.47 -2.62
N ALA A 67 -2.68 1.46 -1.91
CA ALA A 67 -2.54 2.83 -2.39
C ALA A 67 -1.13 3.36 -2.12
N LEU A 68 -0.77 4.46 -2.80
CA LEU A 68 0.44 5.19 -2.47
C LEU A 68 0.21 5.96 -1.16
N PRO A 69 1.23 6.10 -0.29
CA PRO A 69 1.16 7.11 0.75
C PRO A 69 0.95 8.47 0.08
N GLU A 70 0.13 9.33 0.67
CA GLU A 70 0.00 10.70 0.16
C GLU A 70 1.40 11.28 0.03
N SER A 71 1.69 11.85 -1.13
CA SER A 71 2.91 12.62 -1.31
C SER A 71 2.78 13.87 -0.47
N ASN A 72 3.12 13.78 0.82
CA ASN A 72 3.55 14.95 1.57
C ASN A 72 4.93 15.33 1.00
N GLY A 73 4.94 15.86 -0.23
CA GLY A 73 6.08 16.61 -0.74
C GLY A 73 6.35 17.74 0.27
N PRO A 74 7.60 18.21 0.38
CA PRO A 74 7.89 19.30 1.28
C PRO A 74 6.96 20.47 0.92
N THR A 75 6.09 20.86 1.82
CA THR A 75 5.59 22.23 1.86
C THR A 75 6.78 23.11 2.22
N GLU A 76 7.70 23.31 1.28
CA GLU A 76 8.61 24.45 1.30
C GLU A 76 7.77 25.70 0.97
N LYS A 77 6.99 26.12 1.96
CA LYS A 77 6.69 27.54 2.16
C LYS A 77 7.90 28.12 2.90
N ALA A 78 9.02 28.27 2.20
CA ALA A 78 10.05 29.20 2.66
C ALA A 78 9.54 30.61 2.33
N SER A 79 9.55 31.45 3.36
CA SER A 79 9.03 32.83 3.38
C SER A 79 9.86 33.80 2.54
#